data_AF-A0A2A4Y222-F1
#
_entry.id   AF-A0A2A4Y222-F1
#
_cell.length_a   1.000
_cell.length_b   1.000
_cell.length_c   1.000
_cell.angle_alpha   90.00
_cell.angle_beta   90.00
_cell.angle_gamma   90.00
#
_symmetry.space_group_name_H-M   'P 1'
#
loop_
_entity.id
_entity.type
_entity.pdbx_description
1 polymer ?
#
loop_
_entity_poly.entity_id
_entity_poly.type
_entity_poly.pdbx_seq_one_letter_code
_entity_poly.pdbx_strand_id
1 'polypeptide(L)'
;MINKQNSKLAIKSQCQLLLISRSSVYRQAKGETDCNLERMTLIDKQFLARPFYGVRQMRWYLCVQGHKVNIKRIRRLMRLMGVKGLMPIYKNPTPANPINNIKYVLIYCGE
;
A
#
# COMPACT_ATOMS: atom_id res chain seq x y z
N MET A 1 -21.12 21.94 -3.45
CA MET A 1 -20.58 21.43 -4.74
C MET A 1 -19.81 22.56 -5.42
N ILE A 2 -18.58 22.33 -5.89
CA ILE A 2 -17.75 23.38 -6.51
C ILE A 2 -18.00 23.39 -8.02
N ASN A 3 -18.38 24.54 -8.57
CA ASN A 3 -18.68 24.70 -9.98
C ASN A 3 -17.59 25.53 -10.66
N LYS A 4 -16.81 24.89 -11.53
CA LYS A 4 -15.70 25.52 -12.28
C LYS A 4 -16.16 26.43 -13.42
N GLN A 5 -17.39 26.26 -13.90
CA GLN A 5 -17.97 27.00 -15.04
C GLN A 5 -18.85 28.18 -14.60
N ASN A 6 -18.93 28.46 -13.29
CA ASN A 6 -19.72 29.57 -12.79
C ASN A 6 -18.98 30.90 -13.01
N SER A 7 -19.52 31.77 -13.87
CA SER A 7 -18.96 33.09 -14.18
C SER A 7 -19.18 34.13 -13.07
N LYS A 8 -20.11 33.90 -12.14
CA LYS A 8 -20.47 34.86 -11.07
C LYS A 8 -19.61 34.75 -9.81
N LEU A 9 -19.02 33.58 -9.55
CA LEU A 9 -18.29 33.30 -8.32
C LEU A 9 -16.98 32.57 -8.59
N ALA A 10 -15.86 33.23 -8.27
CA ALA A 10 -14.54 32.63 -8.37
C ALA A 10 -14.41 31.36 -7.50
N ILE A 11 -13.65 30.38 -8.00
CA ILE A 11 -13.37 29.12 -7.28
C ILE A 11 -12.83 29.37 -5.87
N LYS A 12 -12.02 30.43 -5.67
CA LYS A 12 -11.49 30.82 -4.35
C LYS A 12 -12.63 31.12 -3.36
N SER A 13 -13.61 31.93 -3.76
CA SER A 13 -14.75 32.29 -2.93
C SER A 13 -15.62 31.08 -2.63
N GLN A 14 -15.84 30.20 -3.61
CA GLN A 14 -16.56 28.94 -3.40
C GLN A 14 -15.83 28.02 -2.40
N CYS A 15 -14.50 27.92 -2.47
CA CYS A 15 -13.69 27.14 -1.51
C CYS A 15 -13.79 27.72 -0.09
N GLN A 16 -13.74 29.05 0.02
CA GLN A 16 -13.79 29.74 1.31
C GLN A 16 -15.15 29.62 1.98
N LEU A 17 -16.24 29.73 1.20
CA LEU A 17 -17.61 29.49 1.68
C LEU A 17 -17.83 28.04 2.13
N LEU A 18 -17.22 27.08 1.43
CA LEU A 18 -17.35 25.66 1.73
C LEU A 18 -16.33 25.14 2.76
N LEU A 19 -15.42 25.99 3.24
CA LEU A 19 -14.32 25.62 4.16
C LEU A 19 -13.44 24.46 3.64
N ILE A 20 -13.21 24.40 2.32
CA ILE A 20 -12.37 23.39 1.67
C ILE A 20 -11.10 24.03 1.13
N SER A 21 -9.97 23.31 1.18
CA SER A 21 -8.73 23.78 0.58
C SER A 21 -8.81 23.83 -0.95
N ARG A 22 -8.31 24.92 -1.55
CA ARG A 22 -8.28 25.12 -3.01
C ARG A 22 -7.55 23.97 -3.73
N SER A 23 -6.53 23.38 -3.11
CA SER A 23 -5.75 22.29 -3.68
C SER A 23 -6.55 21.01 -3.85
N SER A 24 -7.55 20.76 -2.98
CA SER A 24 -8.45 19.62 -3.09
C SER A 24 -9.30 19.68 -4.38
N VAL A 25 -9.70 20.88 -4.80
CA VAL A 25 -10.55 21.10 -5.99
C VAL A 25 -9.89 20.67 -7.30
N TYR A 26 -8.58 20.84 -7.38
CA TYR A 26 -7.81 20.45 -8.56
C TYR A 26 -7.30 19.01 -8.46
N ARG A 27 -7.27 18.44 -7.26
CA ARG A 27 -6.81 17.07 -7.06
C ARG A 27 -7.96 16.11 -7.34
N GLN A 28 -7.98 15.55 -8.54
CA GLN A 28 -8.92 14.50 -8.88
C GLN A 28 -8.50 13.19 -8.19
N ALA A 29 -9.45 12.49 -7.58
CA ALA A 29 -9.20 11.16 -7.04
C ALA A 29 -8.87 10.22 -8.20
N LYS A 30 -7.58 9.95 -8.41
CA LYS A 30 -7.13 8.98 -9.39
C LYS A 30 -7.17 7.59 -8.75
N GLY A 31 -7.85 6.65 -9.40
CA GLY A 31 -7.83 5.25 -9.02
C GLY A 31 -6.42 4.65 -9.11
N GLU A 32 -6.31 3.38 -8.74
CA GLU A 32 -5.06 2.64 -8.96
C GLU A 32 -4.87 2.33 -10.45
N THR A 33 -3.61 2.19 -10.87
CA THR A 33 -3.25 1.76 -12.22
C THR A 33 -3.54 0.27 -12.41
N ASP A 34 -3.79 -0.19 -13.63
CA ASP A 34 -4.08 -1.61 -13.93
C ASP A 34 -3.02 -2.57 -13.38
N CYS A 35 -1.74 -2.25 -13.58
CA CYS A 35 -0.63 -3.03 -13.03
C CYS A 35 -0.63 -3.10 -11.48
N ASN A 36 -1.22 -2.12 -10.79
CA ASN A 36 -1.40 -2.18 -9.35
C ASN A 36 -2.63 -3.02 -8.97
N LEU A 37 -3.71 -2.96 -9.76
CA LEU A 37 -4.88 -3.80 -9.56
C LEU A 37 -4.53 -5.29 -9.70
N GLU A 38 -3.77 -5.67 -10.73
CA GLU A 38 -3.25 -7.03 -10.89
C GLU A 38 -2.45 -7.50 -9.67
N ARG A 39 -1.55 -6.65 -9.18
CA ARG A 39 -0.77 -6.93 -7.97
C ARG A 39 -1.67 -7.07 -6.74
N MET A 40 -2.70 -6.23 -6.62
CA MET A 40 -3.68 -6.33 -5.52
C MET A 40 -4.43 -7.65 -5.59
N THR A 41 -4.84 -8.11 -6.78
CA THR A 41 -5.47 -9.43 -6.97
C THR A 41 -4.55 -10.58 -6.57
N LEU A 42 -3.26 -10.53 -6.92
CA LEU A 42 -2.29 -11.56 -6.52
C LEU A 42 -2.03 -11.55 -5.01
N ILE A 43 -1.92 -10.37 -4.41
CA ILE A 43 -1.79 -10.21 -2.96
C ILE A 43 -3.02 -10.83 -2.26
N ASP A 44 -4.22 -10.57 -2.77
CA ASP A 44 -5.46 -11.07 -2.19
C ASP A 44 -5.53 -12.61 -2.24
N LYS A 45 -5.28 -13.20 -3.42
CA LYS A 45 -5.20 -14.66 -3.59
C LYS A 45 -4.19 -15.29 -2.63
N GLN A 46 -3.01 -14.69 -2.51
CA GLN A 46 -1.97 -15.22 -1.63
C GLN A 46 -2.30 -15.04 -0.16
N PHE A 47 -2.98 -13.95 0.19
CA PHE A 47 -3.40 -13.69 1.56
C PHE A 47 -4.47 -14.69 2.02
N LEU A 48 -5.42 -15.02 1.16
CA LEU A 48 -6.42 -16.07 1.42
C LEU A 48 -5.77 -17.44 1.59
N ALA A 49 -4.73 -17.76 0.80
CA ALA A 49 -4.01 -19.02 0.92
C ALA A 49 -3.08 -19.07 2.15
N ARG A 50 -2.46 -17.93 2.52
CA ARG A 50 -1.43 -17.84 3.57
C ARG A 50 -1.58 -16.52 4.35
N PRO A 51 -2.49 -16.45 5.34
CA PRO A 51 -2.84 -15.20 6.03
C PRO A 51 -1.73 -14.64 6.94
N PHE A 52 -0.67 -15.40 7.18
CA PHE A 52 0.49 -14.98 7.97
C PHE A 52 1.57 -14.25 7.14
N TYR A 53 1.35 -14.03 5.84
CA TYR A 53 2.35 -13.43 4.97
C TYR A 53 2.57 -11.93 5.25
N GLY A 54 3.77 -11.60 5.75
CA GLY A 54 4.20 -10.22 5.90
C GLY A 54 4.66 -9.57 4.59
N VAL A 55 4.90 -8.26 4.61
CA VAL A 55 5.31 -7.47 3.42
C VAL A 55 6.55 -8.05 2.72
N ARG A 56 7.52 -8.57 3.47
CA ARG A 56 8.75 -9.17 2.90
C ARG A 56 8.45 -10.47 2.16
N GLN A 57 7.64 -11.34 2.74
CA GLN A 57 7.24 -12.62 2.13
C GLN A 57 6.36 -12.38 0.91
N MET A 58 5.44 -11.41 0.98
CA MET A 58 4.61 -11.01 -0.14
C MET A 58 5.43 -10.45 -1.32
N ARG A 59 6.51 -9.71 -1.03
CA ARG A 59 7.47 -9.25 -2.05
C ARG A 59 8.17 -10.40 -2.73
N TRP A 60 8.63 -11.39 -1.96
CA TRP A 60 9.27 -12.57 -2.53
C TRP A 60 8.29 -13.35 -3.41
N TYR A 61 7.07 -13.59 -2.94
CA TYR A 61 6.01 -14.25 -3.71
C TYR A 61 5.76 -13.55 -5.05
N LEU A 62 5.55 -12.23 -5.04
CA LEU A 62 5.33 -11.46 -6.26
C LEU A 62 6.55 -11.49 -7.20
N CYS A 63 7.77 -11.46 -6.67
CA CYS A 63 8.98 -11.61 -7.49
C CYS A 63 9.04 -12.98 -8.19
N VAL A 64 8.67 -14.07 -7.49
CA VAL A 64 8.60 -15.42 -8.07
C VAL A 64 7.54 -15.51 -9.17
N GLN A 65 6.44 -14.76 -9.03
CA GLN A 65 5.42 -14.62 -10.06
C GLN A 65 5.82 -13.66 -11.22
N GLY A 66 7.10 -13.22 -11.28
CA GLY A 66 7.60 -12.34 -12.34
C GLY A 66 7.39 -10.85 -12.11
N HIS A 67 6.76 -10.45 -11.00
CA HIS A 67 6.53 -9.03 -10.69
C HIS A 67 7.67 -8.45 -9.84
N LYS A 68 8.57 -7.70 -10.47
CA LYS A 68 9.62 -6.93 -9.77
C LYS A 68 8.99 -5.68 -9.10
N VAL A 69 8.66 -5.79 -7.81
CA VAL A 69 8.00 -4.72 -7.05
C VAL A 69 8.80 -4.33 -5.81
N ASN A 70 8.87 -3.02 -5.53
CA ASN A 70 9.49 -2.50 -4.31
C ASN A 70 8.63 -2.82 -3.07
N ILE A 71 9.28 -3.20 -1.97
CA ILE A 71 8.67 -3.43 -0.65
C ILE A 71 7.80 -2.26 -0.20
N LYS A 72 8.22 -1.01 -0.46
CA LYS A 72 7.44 0.20 -0.13
C LYS A 72 6.09 0.22 -0.85
N ARG A 73 6.06 -0.25 -2.11
CA ARG A 73 4.83 -0.30 -2.93
C ARG A 73 3.89 -1.39 -2.44
N ILE A 74 4.40 -2.59 -2.14
CA ILE A 74 3.58 -3.68 -1.59
C ILE A 74 2.97 -3.26 -0.25
N ARG A 75 3.75 -2.63 0.63
CA ARG A 75 3.23 -2.09 1.91
C ARG A 75 2.08 -1.10 1.70
N ARG A 76 2.17 -0.21 0.70
CA ARG A 76 1.10 0.73 0.35
C ARG A 76 -0.15 -0.03 -0.13
N LEU A 77 0.01 -0.97 -1.07
CA LEU A 77 -1.12 -1.74 -1.63
C LEU A 77 -1.83 -2.56 -0.55
N MET A 78 -1.09 -3.27 0.30
CA MET A 78 -1.67 -4.01 1.45
C MET A 78 -2.44 -3.08 2.41
N ARG A 79 -1.95 -1.85 2.64
CA ARG A 79 -2.67 -0.85 3.47
C ARG A 79 -3.94 -0.35 2.81
N LEU A 80 -3.93 -0.13 1.49
CA LEU A 80 -5.11 0.29 0.72
C LEU A 80 -6.18 -0.80 0.70
N MET A 81 -5.77 -2.06 0.60
CA MET A 81 -6.65 -3.23 0.67
C MET A 81 -7.20 -3.51 2.08
N GLY A 82 -6.84 -2.73 3.10
CA GLY A 82 -7.32 -2.97 4.46
C GLY A 82 -6.69 -4.19 5.13
N VAL A 83 -5.59 -4.74 4.61
CA VAL A 83 -4.82 -5.86 5.20
C VAL A 83 -4.01 -5.39 6.44
N LYS A 84 -4.56 -4.42 7.20
CA LYS A 84 -3.94 -3.79 8.37
C LYS A 84 -3.79 -4.75 9.57
N GLY A 85 -4.44 -5.91 9.57
CA GLY A 85 -4.57 -6.77 10.75
C GLY A 85 -3.45 -7.78 11.03
N LEU A 86 -2.52 -8.03 10.09
CA LEU A 86 -1.58 -9.17 10.21
C LEU A 86 -0.13 -8.80 9.91
N MET A 87 0.29 -7.60 10.32
CA MET A 87 1.70 -7.40 10.60
C MET A 87 1.93 -7.92 12.03
N PRO A 88 2.67 -9.03 12.25
CA PRO A 88 3.27 -9.20 13.56
C PRO A 88 4.08 -7.93 13.77
N ILE A 89 3.72 -7.16 14.79
CA ILE A 89 4.60 -6.13 15.34
C ILE A 89 5.77 -6.95 15.88
N TYR A 90 6.72 -7.26 15.00
CA TYR A 90 7.99 -7.84 15.40
C TYR A 90 8.72 -6.70 16.10
N LYS A 91 8.44 -6.55 17.40
CA LYS A 91 9.33 -5.81 18.28
C LYS A 91 10.70 -6.45 18.07
N ASN A 92 11.68 -5.66 17.64
CA ASN A 92 13.06 -6.12 17.53
C ASN A 92 13.38 -6.94 18.79
N PRO A 93 13.82 -8.19 18.68
CA PRO A 93 14.16 -8.97 19.85
C PRO A 93 15.31 -8.23 20.53
N THR A 94 15.03 -7.68 21.71
CA THR A 94 16.08 -7.37 22.66
C THR A 94 16.82 -8.68 22.95
N PRO A 95 18.15 -8.67 23.12
CA PRO A 95 18.97 -9.88 23.21
C PRO A 95 18.66 -10.80 24.41
N ALA A 96 17.66 -10.47 25.24
CA ALA A 96 17.26 -11.20 26.43
C ALA A 96 16.27 -12.36 26.19
N ASN A 97 15.84 -12.65 24.94
CA ASN A 97 14.93 -13.76 24.68
C ASN A 97 15.28 -14.54 23.39
N PRO A 98 15.87 -15.75 23.51
CA PRO A 98 16.46 -16.48 22.37
C PRO A 98 15.45 -17.20 21.45
N ILE A 99 14.15 -17.15 21.74
CA ILE A 99 13.16 -18.01 21.06
C ILE A 99 12.79 -17.52 19.65
N ASN A 100 13.07 -16.27 19.28
CA ASN A 100 12.70 -15.75 17.96
C ASN A 100 13.87 -15.66 16.97
N ASN A 101 14.73 -16.68 16.94
CA ASN A 101 15.81 -16.77 15.97
C ASN A 101 15.37 -17.50 14.69
N ILE A 102 14.31 -17.02 14.04
CA ILE A 102 14.05 -17.41 12.64
C ILE A 102 14.93 -16.52 11.77
N LYS A 103 16.19 -16.95 11.63
CA LYS A 103 17.07 -16.52 10.55
C LYS A 103 16.34 -16.84 9.24
N TYR A 104 15.78 -15.83 8.58
CA TYR A 104 15.54 -15.93 7.14
C TYR A 104 16.93 -15.92 6.50
N VAL A 105 17.54 -17.10 6.40
CA VAL A 105 18.74 -17.32 5.61
C VAL A 105 18.39 -16.90 4.20
N LEU A 106 19.02 -15.80 3.78
CA LEU A 106 19.07 -15.36 2.40
C LEU A 106 19.79 -16.45 1.61
N ILE A 107 19.06 -17.36 0.98
CA ILE A 107 19.58 -18.02 -0.21
C ILE A 107 19.25 -17.06 -1.35
N TYR A 108 20.26 -16.26 -1.70
CA TYR A 108 20.33 -15.55 -2.95
C TYR A 108 20.10 -16.55 -4.08
N CYS A 109 19.13 -16.29 -4.95
CA CYS A 109 19.11 -16.87 -6.28
C CYS A 109 19.85 -15.89 -7.18
N GLY A 110 21.07 -16.24 -7.61
CA GLY A 110 21.84 -15.49 -8.60
C GLY A 110 23.35 -15.70 -8.46
N GLU A 111 23.83 -16.74 -9.15
CA GLU A 111 25.23 -17.09 -9.51
C GLU A 111 26.16 -17.67 -8.44
#